data_AF-A0A5K7YKG5-F1
#
_entry.id   AF-A0A5K7YKG5-F1
#
_cell.length_a   1.000
_cell.length_b   1.000
_cell.length_c   1.000
_cell.angle_alpha   90.00
_cell.angle_beta   90.00
_cell.angle_gamma   90.00
#
_symmetry.space_group_name_H-M   'P 1'
#
loop_
_entity.id
_entity.type
_entity.pdbx_description
1 polymer ?
#
loop_
_entity_poly.entity_id
_entity_poly.type
_entity_poly.pdbx_seq_one_letter_code
_entity_poly.pdbx_strand_id
1 'polypeptide(L)' 'MSAKVLLKPKTKKTDKLKQLNDYLASIRKENFTGYIKVNFTQGNIGRVEKFEEILKK' A
#
# COMPACT_ATOMS: atom_id res chain seq x y z
N MET A 1 -24.25 2.31 1.73
CA MET A 1 -22.99 1.53 1.73
C MET A 1 -22.02 2.19 2.71
N SER A 2 -21.89 1.68 3.94
CA SER A 2 -20.97 2.27 4.94
C SER A 2 -19.52 1.85 4.65
N ALA A 3 -18.62 2.82 4.56
CA ALA A 3 -17.19 2.57 4.44
C ALA A 3 -16.68 1.85 5.70
N LYS A 4 -16.16 0.63 5.53
CA LYS A 4 -15.59 -0.17 6.62
C LYS A 4 -14.14 0.26 6.85
N VAL A 5 -13.89 1.02 7.91
CA VAL A 5 -12.53 1.42 8.31
C VAL A 5 -11.84 0.19 8.91
N LEU A 6 -10.88 -0.38 8.17
CA LEU A 6 -10.01 -1.46 8.65
C LEU A 6 -9.02 -0.91 9.68
N LEU A 7 -9.39 -0.97 10.97
CA LEU A 7 -8.49 -0.67 12.07
C LEU A 7 -7.46 -1.80 12.20
N LYS A 8 -6.25 -1.59 11.67
CA LYS A 8 -5.11 -2.49 11.89
C LYS A 8 -4.52 -2.28 13.30
N PRO A 9 -4.25 -3.36 14.06
CA PRO A 9 -3.68 -3.26 15.40
C PRO A 9 -2.29 -2.61 15.37
N LYS A 10 -1.98 -1.76 16.37
CA LYS A 10 -0.69 -1.08 16.52
C LYS A 10 0.42 -2.10 16.80
N THR A 11 1.15 -2.50 15.76
CA THR A 11 2.31 -3.38 15.86
C THR A 11 3.58 -2.62 16.25
N LYS A 12 4.48 -3.29 16.98
CA LYS A 12 5.75 -2.76 17.51
C LYS A 12 6.61 -2.17 16.38
N LYS A 13 7.43 -1.14 16.65
CA LYS A 13 8.16 -0.32 15.65
C LYS A 13 8.92 -1.11 14.55
N THR A 14 9.36 -2.34 14.82
CA THR A 14 10.04 -3.23 13.84
C THR A 14 9.12 -3.81 12.76
N ASP A 15 7.80 -3.80 12.96
CA ASP A 15 6.83 -4.38 12.02
C ASP A 15 6.51 -3.48 10.82
N LYS A 16 6.81 -2.18 10.87
CA LYS A 16 6.39 -1.25 9.81
C LYS A 16 7.12 -1.47 8.48
N LEU A 17 8.43 -1.72 8.53
CA LEU A 17 9.22 -2.01 7.34
C LEU A 17 8.80 -3.34 6.72
N LYS A 18 8.57 -4.35 7.56
CA LYS A 18 8.03 -5.64 7.13
C LYS A 18 6.65 -5.49 6.49
N GLN A 19 5.73 -4.73 7.11
CA GLN A 19 4.41 -4.44 6.54
C GLN A 19 4.49 -3.69 5.21
N LEU A 20 5.43 -2.76 5.06
CA LEU A 20 5.65 -2.08 3.78
C LEU A 20 6.16 -3.05 2.72
N ASN A 21 7.12 -3.91 3.05
CA ASN A 21 7.62 -4.94 2.15
C ASN A 21 6.53 -5.93 1.74
N ASP A 22 5.72 -6.40 2.68
CA ASP A 22 4.61 -7.31 2.40
C ASP A 22 3.56 -6.65 1.48
N TYR A 23 3.28 -5.37 1.70
CA TYR A 23 2.38 -4.58 0.85
C TYR A 23 2.93 -4.36 -0.57
N LEU A 24 4.22 -3.99 -0.70
CA LEU A 24 4.85 -3.86 -2.01
C LEU A 24 4.91 -5.22 -2.73
N ALA A 25 5.12 -6.32 -2.00
CA ALA A 25 5.12 -7.66 -2.56
C ALA A 25 3.73 -8.10 -3.04
N SER A 26 2.64 -7.73 -2.35
CA SER A 26 1.27 -8.01 -2.81
C SER A 26 0.94 -7.24 -4.08
N ILE A 27 1.28 -5.95 -4.11
CA ILE A 27 1.08 -5.08 -5.27
C ILE A 27 1.86 -5.58 -6.50
N ARG A 28 3.08 -6.09 -6.31
CA ARG A 28 3.87 -6.70 -7.37
C ARG A 28 3.20 -7.94 -7.98
N LYS A 29 2.46 -8.73 -7.18
CA LYS A 29 1.71 -9.90 -7.67
C LYS A 29 0.49 -9.51 -8.51
N GLU A 30 -0.09 -8.35 -8.26
CA GLU A 30 -1.30 -7.87 -8.92
C GLU A 30 -1.02 -7.10 -10.23
N ASN A 31 0.20 -7.19 -10.79
CA ASN A 31 0.63 -6.45 -11.99
C ASN A 31 0.31 -4.95 -11.89
N PHE A 32 0.53 -4.36 -10.71
CA PHE A 32 0.21 -2.96 -10.48
C PHE A 32 0.99 -2.04 -11.43
N THR A 33 0.24 -1.25 -12.19
CA THR A 33 0.73 -0.16 -13.03
C THR A 33 0.36 1.15 -12.35
N GLY A 34 1.34 1.96 -11.97
CA GLY A 34 1.07 3.11 -11.10
C GLY A 34 2.31 3.65 -10.40
N TYR A 35 2.11 4.57 -9.45
CA TYR A 35 3.15 4.97 -8.52
C TYR A 35 2.64 5.03 -7.07
N ILE A 36 3.56 4.83 -6.14
CA ILE A 36 3.33 4.82 -4.70
C ILE A 36 4.18 5.91 -4.07
N LYS A 37 3.55 6.84 -3.36
CA LYS A 37 4.25 7.87 -2.57
C LYS A 37 4.35 7.40 -1.12
N VAL A 38 5.58 7.23 -0.63
CA VAL A 38 5.86 6.81 0.76
C VAL A 38 6.38 8.00 1.55
N ASN A 39 5.85 8.21 2.75
CA ASN A 39 6.40 9.17 3.71
C ASN A 39 7.26 8.41 4.72
N PHE A 40 8.58 8.47 4.53
CA PHE A 40 9.55 7.80 5.40
C PHE A 40 9.59 8.37 6.82
N THR A 41 9.32 9.67 7.00
CA THR A 41 9.29 10.33 8.31
C THR A 41 8.14 9.81 9.18
N GLN A 42 6.96 9.60 8.59
CA GLN A 42 5.78 9.09 9.32
C GLN A 42 5.65 7.56 9.24
N GLY A 43 6.39 6.92 8.34
CA GLY A 43 6.34 5.49 8.08
C GLY A 43 5.01 5.03 7.47
N ASN A 44 4.35 5.91 6.73
CA ASN A 44 3.02 5.69 6.16
C ASN A 44 3.06 5.84 4.63
N ILE A 45 2.18 5.12 3.94
CA ILE A 45 1.95 5.29 2.51
C ILE A 45 1.03 6.50 2.34
N GLY A 46 1.53 7.53 1.66
CA GLY A 46 0.84 8.81 1.51
C GLY A 46 -0.15 8.83 0.35
N ARG A 47 0.17 8.17 -0.78
CA ARG A 47 -0.71 8.12 -1.95
C ARG A 47 -0.37 6.89 -2.81
N VAL A 48 -1.40 6.27 -3.38
CA VAL A 48 -1.27 5.19 -4.37
C VAL A 48 -2.13 5.57 -5.56
N GLU A 49 -1.52 5.71 -6.74
CA GLU A 49 -2.23 5.93 -7.99
C GLU A 49 -2.04 4.74 -8.91
N LYS A 50 -3.15 4.15 -9.36
CA LYS A 50 -3.15 3.01 -10.28
C LYS A 50 -3.65 3.45 -11.64
N PHE A 51 -2.87 3.16 -12.68
CA PHE A 51 -3.23 3.37 -14.08
C PHE A 51 -3.94 2.12 -14.60
N GLU A 52 -5.24 2.00 -14.29
CA GLU A 52 -6.09 0.90 -14.74
C GLU A 52 -6.24 0.83 -16.28
N GLU A 53 -6.00 1.95 -16.98
CA GLU A 53 -6.09 2.05 -18.44
C GLU A 53 -5.04 1.19 -19.16
N ILE A 54 -3.90 0.93 -18.51
CA ILE A 54 -2.79 0.15 -19.09
C ILE A 54 -3.06 -1.36 -19.00
N LEU A 55 -3.94 -1.78 -18.08
CA LEU A 55 -4.28 -3.19 -17.83
C LEU A 55 -5.47 -3.69 -18.66
N LYS A 56 -6.21 -2.79 -19.34
CA LYS A 56 -7.28 -3.17 -20.27
C LYS A 56 -6.67 -3.49 -21.63
N LYS A 57 -6.34 -4.76 -21.85
CA LYS A 57 -6.03 -5.31 -23.17
C LYS A 57 -7.09 -6.31 -23.57
#